data_AF-A0A2D9K5X5-F1
#
_entry.id   AF-A0A2D9K5X5-F1
#
_cell.length_a   1.000
_cell.length_b   1.000
_cell.length_c   1.000
_cell.angle_alpha   90.00
_cell.angle_beta   90.00
_cell.angle_gamma   90.00
#
_symmetry.space_group_name_H-M   'P 1'
#
loop_
_entity.id
_entity.type
_entity.pdbx_description
1 polymer ?
#
loop_
_entity_poly.entity_id
_entity_poly.type
_entity_poly.pdbx_seq_one_letter_code
_entity_poly.pdbx_strand_id
1 'polypeptide(L)' 'MARRPTDPRAAAEAVFKPAAPSTERLKETSTGVPTAKEMVSLRIDRDVLEHFQEEGPGWQDRINAALRKAAGL' A
#
# COMPACT_ATOMS: atom_id res chain seq x y z
N MET A 1 8.83 -35.87 44.97
CA MET A 1 9.31 -34.97 43.90
C MET A 1 8.67 -35.34 42.58
N ALA A 2 7.92 -34.46 41.95
CA ALA A 2 7.48 -34.62 40.55
C ALA A 2 7.70 -33.31 39.80
N ARG A 3 8.57 -33.37 38.79
CA ARG A 3 8.89 -32.27 37.87
C ARG A 3 7.64 -31.95 37.05
N ARG A 4 7.20 -30.69 37.05
CA ARG A 4 6.27 -30.19 36.02
C ARG A 4 7.10 -29.46 34.95
N PRO A 5 7.11 -29.96 33.71
CA PRO A 5 7.85 -29.35 32.61
C PRO A 5 7.23 -28.01 32.23
N THR A 6 8.11 -27.09 31.88
CA THR A 6 7.91 -25.74 31.33
C THR A 6 6.65 -25.63 30.47
N ASP A 7 5.78 -24.69 30.83
CA ASP A 7 4.50 -24.44 30.15
C ASP A 7 4.73 -23.90 28.73
N PRO A 8 4.44 -24.68 27.67
CA PRO A 8 4.68 -24.28 26.27
C PRO A 8 3.71 -23.21 25.78
N ARG A 9 2.61 -22.98 26.51
CA ARG A 9 1.57 -22.01 26.15
C ARG A 9 2.02 -20.59 26.47
N ALA A 10 2.71 -20.41 27.60
CA ALA A 10 3.30 -19.12 28.00
C ALA A 10 4.37 -18.62 27.00
N ALA A 11 5.13 -19.54 26.38
CA ALA A 11 6.13 -19.18 25.38
C ALA A 11 5.51 -18.69 24.06
N ALA A 12 4.33 -19.22 23.68
CA ALA A 12 3.64 -18.84 22.44
C ALA A 12 3.03 -17.43 22.51
N GLU A 13 2.54 -17.01 23.68
CA GLU A 13 1.90 -15.71 23.85
C GLU A 13 2.92 -14.54 23.83
N ALA A 14 4.19 -14.79 24.16
CA ALA A 14 5.24 -13.77 24.13
C ALA A 14 5.64 -13.33 22.70
N VAL A 15 5.42 -14.20 21.70
CA VAL A 15 5.77 -13.94 20.29
C VAL A 15 4.66 -13.16 19.57
N PHE A 16 3.43 -13.18 20.09
CA PHE A 16 2.26 -12.57 19.45
C PHE A 16 1.95 -11.16 19.98
N LYS A 17 2.98 -10.39 20.34
CA LYS A 17 2.83 -8.95 20.60
C LYS A 17 2.74 -8.21 19.26
N PRO A 18 1.64 -7.48 18.97
CA PRO A 18 1.57 -6.67 17.77
C PRO A 18 2.53 -5.49 17.91
N ALA A 19 3.58 -5.46 17.09
CA ALA A 19 4.42 -4.28 16.91
C ALA A 19 3.57 -3.16 16.30
N ALA A 20 3.64 -1.97 16.90
CA ALA A 20 2.95 -0.77 16.45
C ALA A 20 3.28 -0.47 14.97
N PRO A 21 2.30 -0.16 14.11
CA PRO A 21 2.59 0.26 12.74
C PRO A 21 3.28 1.63 12.77
N SER A 22 4.45 1.68 12.13
CA SER A 22 5.30 2.85 11.97
C SER A 22 4.50 4.07 11.47
N THR A 23 4.39 5.09 12.31
CA THR A 23 3.75 6.38 12.01
C THR A 23 4.71 7.30 11.26
N GLU A 24 5.02 6.99 10.00
CA GLU A 24 5.70 7.92 9.10
C GLU A 24 5.14 7.83 7.67
N ARG A 25 3.86 8.19 7.53
CA ARG A 25 3.36 8.74 6.27
C ARG A 25 2.15 9.64 6.50
N LEU A 26 2.32 10.62 7.39
CA LEU A 26 1.46 11.79 7.35
C LEU A 26 1.88 12.60 6.10
N LYS A 27 1.26 12.27 4.95
CA LYS A 27 1.16 13.23 3.86
C LYS A 27 -0.32 13.55 3.72
N GLU A 28 -0.72 14.57 4.45
CA GLU A 28 -1.99 15.27 4.28
C GLU A 28 -2.10 15.72 2.83
N THR A 29 -3.09 15.21 2.09
CA THR A 29 -3.78 16.01 1.08
C THR A 29 -5.21 15.52 0.92
N SER A 30 -6.13 16.34 1.44
CA SER A 30 -7.52 16.52 1.02
C SER A 30 -8.51 15.36 1.22
N THR A 31 -9.36 15.56 2.23
CA THR A 31 -10.73 15.06 2.34
C THR A 31 -11.59 15.63 1.20
N GLY A 32 -11.26 15.32 -0.05
CA GLY A 32 -12.21 15.38 -1.15
C GLY A 32 -12.87 14.01 -1.22
N VAL A 33 -14.20 13.95 -1.34
CA VAL A 33 -14.90 12.70 -1.68
C VAL A 33 -14.09 12.00 -2.76
N PRO A 34 -13.53 10.81 -2.52
CA PRO A 34 -12.68 10.18 -3.51
C PRO A 34 -13.53 10.01 -4.75
N THR A 35 -13.21 10.73 -5.83
CA THR A 35 -13.75 10.39 -7.15
C THR A 35 -13.49 8.90 -7.30
N ALA A 36 -14.57 8.12 -7.42
CA ALA A 36 -14.48 6.68 -7.46
C ALA A 36 -13.58 6.30 -8.64
N LYS A 37 -12.38 5.80 -8.33
CA LYS A 37 -11.48 5.24 -9.32
C LYS A 37 -12.01 3.85 -9.64
N GLU A 38 -12.39 3.64 -10.88
CA GLU A 38 -12.81 2.32 -11.34
C GLU A 38 -11.58 1.49 -11.70
N MET A 39 -11.53 0.26 -11.22
CA MET A 39 -10.48 -0.68 -11.61
C MET A 39 -10.85 -1.28 -12.97
N VAL A 40 -10.10 -0.90 -14.00
CA VAL A 40 -10.32 -1.38 -15.36
C VAL A 40 -9.12 -2.15 -15.88
N SER A 41 -9.38 -3.19 -16.68
CA SER A 41 -8.35 -3.95 -17.38
C SER A 41 -8.02 -3.27 -18.72
N LEU A 42 -7.01 -2.39 -18.71
CA LEU A 42 -6.48 -1.71 -19.91
C LEU A 42 -5.12 -2.28 -20.29
N ARG A 43 -4.84 -2.40 -21.59
CA ARG A 43 -3.49 -2.69 -22.11
C ARG A 43 -2.73 -1.40 -22.32
N ILE A 44 -1.53 -1.32 -21.75
CA ILE A 44 -0.61 -0.19 -21.87
C ILE A 44 0.72 -0.75 -22.39
N ASP A 45 1.38 0.01 -23.26
CA ASP A 45 2.69 -0.34 -23.77
C ASP A 45 3.74 -0.41 -22.64
N ARG A 46 4.74 -1.27 -22.84
CA ARG A 46 5.73 -1.57 -21.79
C ARG A 46 6.58 -0.36 -21.44
N ASP A 47 7.04 0.37 -22.46
CA ASP A 47 7.87 1.57 -22.34
C ASP A 47 7.15 2.68 -21.56
N VAL A 48 5.86 2.89 -21.83
CA VAL A 48 5.02 3.83 -21.10
C VAL A 48 4.90 3.42 -19.63
N LEU A 49 4.66 2.15 -19.37
CA LEU A 49 4.54 1.63 -18.00
C LEU A 49 5.85 1.73 -17.23
N GLU A 50 6.99 1.41 -17.86
CA GLU A 50 8.32 1.58 -17.29
C GLU A 50 8.59 3.04 -16.94
N HIS A 51 8.35 3.97 -17.88
CA HIS A 51 8.52 5.40 -17.66
C HIS A 51 7.78 5.91 -16.41
N PHE A 52 6.52 5.51 -16.21
CA PHE A 52 5.76 5.94 -15.03
C PHE A 52 6.20 5.20 -13.75
N GLN A 53 6.62 3.93 -13.84
CA GLN A 53 7.06 3.13 -12.69
C GLN A 53 8.44 3.54 -12.16
N GLU A 54 9.35 3.98 -13.04
CA GLU A 54 10.71 4.43 -12.69
C GLU A 54 10.71 5.56 -11.66
N GLU A 55 9.72 6.45 -11.75
CA GLU A 55 9.59 7.57 -10.82
C GLU A 55 9.02 7.15 -9.44
N GLY A 56 8.75 5.87 -9.20
CA GLY A 56 8.43 5.31 -7.88
C GLY A 56 6.93 5.30 -7.47
N PRO A 57 6.64 5.18 -6.16
CA PRO A 57 5.28 5.05 -5.63
C PRO A 57 4.35 6.19 -6.09
N GLY A 58 3.12 5.85 -6.49
CA GLY A 58 2.15 6.81 -7.04
C GLY A 58 2.15 6.93 -8.57
N TRP A 59 2.86 6.04 -9.27
CA TRP A 59 2.85 5.99 -10.74
C TRP A 59 1.45 5.89 -11.37
N GLN A 60 0.51 5.20 -10.71
CA GLN A 60 -0.89 5.11 -11.17
C GLN A 60 -1.63 6.45 -11.11
N ASP A 61 -1.34 7.31 -10.12
CA ASP A 61 -1.93 8.64 -10.05
C ASP A 61 -1.35 9.55 -11.14
N ARG A 62 -0.06 9.41 -11.44
CA ARG A 62 0.60 10.16 -12.51
C ARG A 62 0.10 9.79 -13.90
N ILE A 63 0.00 8.49 -14.20
CA ILE A 63 -0.54 8.07 -15.49
C ILE A 63 -2.00 8.52 -15.65
N ASN A 64 -2.81 8.45 -14.59
CA ASN A 64 -4.17 8.99 -14.61
C ASN A 64 -4.20 10.51 -14.82
N ALA A 65 -3.29 11.27 -14.21
CA ALA A 65 -3.17 12.71 -14.44
C ALA A 65 -2.78 13.03 -15.89
N ALA A 66 -1.86 12.27 -16.48
CA ALA A 66 -1.49 12.40 -17.88
C ALA A 66 -2.66 12.09 -18.82
N LEU A 67 -3.43 11.03 -18.53
CA LEU A 67 -4.63 10.66 -19.28
C LEU A 67 -5.71 11.75 -19.20
N ARG A 68 -5.96 12.33 -18.02
CA ARG A 68 -6.89 13.46 -17.86
C ARG A 68 -6.45 14.67 -18.69
N LYS A 69 -5.17 15.03 -18.62
CA LYS A 69 -4.60 16.14 -19.40
C LYS A 69 -4.74 15.90 -20.91
N ALA A 70 -4.53 14.67 -21.38
CA ALA A 70 -4.69 14.31 -22.80
C ALA A 70 -6.16 14.33 -23.24
N ALA A 71 -7.09 13.95 -22.36
CA ALA A 71 -8.53 13.98 -22.61
C ALA A 71 -9.15 15.39 -22.44
N GLY A 72 -8.41 16.36 -21.88
CA GLY A 72 -8.92 17.70 -21.57
C GLY A 72 -9.83 17.76 -20.34
N LEU A 73 -9.67 16.82 -19.41
CA LEU A 73 -10.42 16.71 -18.14
C LEU A 73 -9.70 17.38 -16.97
#